data_AF-A0AAV7MWI6-F1
#
_entry.id   AF-A0AAV7MWI6-F1
#
_cell.length_a   1.000
_cell.length_b   1.000
_cell.length_c   1.000
_cell.angle_alpha   90.00
_cell.angle_beta   90.00
_cell.angle_gamma   90.00
#
_symmetry.space_group_name_H-M   'P 1'
#
loop_
_entity.id
_entity.type
_entity.pdbx_description
1 polymer ?
#
loop_
_entity_poly.entity_id
_entity_poly.type
_entity_poly.pdbx_seq_one_letter_code
_entity_poly.pdbx_strand_id
1 'polypeptide(L)'
;MPTPLTIARQRTDAQKTAKVLGQEMSSYLSQLLKSVKFFSKQAARQEKCTNEAQQTSPISVGQQVYIRNFVRRWKDSKFEGPYLVTQNTPTAVKVEGRKPWIHLSDV
;
A
#
# COMPACT_ATOMS: atom_id res chain seq x y z
N MET A 1 -50.78 -18.46 -40.54
CA MET A 1 -49.48 -18.84 -41.11
C MET A 1 -48.67 -17.58 -41.35
N PRO A 2 -47.49 -17.40 -40.73
CA PRO A 2 -46.64 -16.24 -41.00
C PRO A 2 -46.09 -16.30 -42.43
N THR A 3 -46.07 -15.16 -43.13
CA THR A 3 -45.56 -15.06 -44.51
C THR A 3 -44.04 -15.21 -44.56
N PRO A 4 -43.46 -15.79 -45.62
CA PRO A 4 -42.03 -16.10 -45.71
C PRO A 4 -41.12 -14.87 -45.57
N LEU A 5 -41.60 -13.70 -46.00
CA LEU A 5 -40.89 -12.42 -45.85
C LEU A 5 -40.74 -11.98 -44.38
N THR A 6 -41.74 -12.28 -43.55
CA THR A 6 -41.71 -11.96 -42.11
C THR A 6 -40.67 -12.80 -41.37
N ILE A 7 -40.56 -14.09 -41.73
CA ILE A 7 -39.59 -15.02 -41.13
C ILE A 7 -38.15 -14.62 -41.49
N ALA A 8 -37.90 -14.22 -42.74
CA ALA A 8 -36.58 -13.77 -43.17
C ALA A 8 -36.12 -12.50 -42.44
N ARG A 9 -37.03 -11.53 -42.25
CA ARG A 9 -36.74 -10.27 -41.55
C ARG A 9 -36.43 -10.51 -40.07
N GLN A 10 -37.25 -11.32 -39.40
CA GLN A 10 -37.01 -11.74 -38.01
C GLN A 10 -35.67 -12.45 -37.82
N ARG A 11 -35.24 -13.29 -38.76
CA ARG A 11 -33.92 -13.93 -38.72
C ARG A 11 -32.78 -12.92 -38.82
N THR A 12 -32.90 -11.92 -39.70
CA THR A 12 -31.87 -10.88 -39.83
C THR A 12 -31.79 -9.98 -38.61
N ASP A 13 -32.93 -9.65 -38.00
CA ASP A 13 -32.98 -8.81 -36.80
C ASP A 13 -32.41 -9.56 -35.59
N ALA A 14 -32.74 -10.85 -35.43
CA ALA A 14 -32.13 -11.70 -34.41
C ALA A 14 -30.60 -11.86 -34.56
N GLN A 15 -30.11 -11.94 -35.80
CA GLN A 15 -28.66 -11.96 -36.04
C GLN A 15 -27.99 -10.62 -35.72
N LYS A 16 -28.66 -9.49 -35.99
CA LYS A 16 -28.13 -8.15 -35.66
C LYS A 16 -28.08 -7.96 -34.15
N THR A 17 -29.14 -8.30 -33.42
CA THR A 17 -29.18 -8.17 -31.96
C THR A 17 -28.14 -9.05 -31.28
N ALA A 18 -27.93 -10.28 -31.75
CA ALA A 18 -26.88 -11.16 -31.24
C ALA A 18 -25.46 -10.58 -31.43
N LYS A 19 -25.19 -9.95 -32.58
CA LYS A 19 -23.90 -9.28 -32.84
C LYS A 19 -23.66 -8.09 -31.93
N VAL A 20 -24.69 -7.24 -31.75
CA VAL A 20 -24.61 -6.08 -30.86
C VAL A 20 -24.35 -6.52 -29.43
N LEU A 21 -25.09 -7.51 -28.94
CA LEU A 21 -24.89 -8.05 -27.58
C LEU A 21 -23.47 -8.60 -27.39
N GLY A 22 -22.93 -9.30 -28.39
CA GLY A 22 -21.54 -9.79 -28.36
C GLY A 22 -20.51 -8.66 -28.27
N GLN A 23 -20.73 -7.54 -28.97
CA GLN A 23 -19.86 -6.37 -28.91
C GLN A 23 -19.91 -5.68 -27.54
N GLU A 24 -21.11 -5.47 -26.99
CA GLU A 24 -21.29 -4.90 -25.64
C GLU A 24 -20.60 -5.76 -24.58
N MET A 25 -20.75 -7.08 -24.67
CA MET A 25 -20.14 -8.01 -23.72
C MET A 25 -18.61 -8.04 -23.84
N SER A 26 -18.08 -7.97 -25.06
CA SER A 26 -16.64 -7.83 -25.30
C SER A 26 -16.08 -6.50 -24.76
N SER A 27 -16.83 -5.41 -24.94
CA SER A 27 -16.49 -4.09 -24.40
C SER A 27 -16.42 -4.10 -22.87
N TYR A 28 -17.44 -4.66 -22.22
CA TYR A 28 -17.50 -4.80 -20.77
C TYR A 28 -16.34 -5.63 -20.22
N LEU A 29 -16.07 -6.80 -20.79
CA LEU A 29 -14.96 -7.65 -20.37
C LEU A 29 -13.60 -6.95 -20.57
N SER A 30 -13.44 -6.20 -21.65
CA SER A 30 -12.22 -5.42 -21.89
C SER A 30 -12.04 -4.32 -20.85
N GLN A 31 -13.11 -3.62 -20.48
CA GLN A 31 -13.08 -2.61 -19.41
C GLN A 31 -12.76 -3.23 -18.06
N LEU A 32 -13.38 -4.38 -17.73
CA LEU A 32 -13.13 -5.10 -16.49
C LEU A 32 -11.68 -5.57 -16.39
N LEU A 33 -11.13 -6.13 -17.47
CA LEU A 33 -9.72 -6.54 -17.50
C LEU A 33 -8.79 -5.33 -17.36
N LYS A 34 -9.14 -4.19 -17.94
CA LYS A 34 -8.37 -2.95 -17.84
C LYS A 34 -8.38 -2.41 -16.40
N SER A 35 -9.52 -2.46 -15.72
CA SER A 35 -9.62 -2.02 -14.32
C SER A 35 -8.84 -2.94 -13.39
N VAL A 36 -8.98 -4.27 -13.54
CA VAL A 36 -8.22 -5.25 -12.74
C VAL A 36 -6.71 -5.08 -12.91
N LYS A 37 -6.21 -4.91 -14.15
CA LYS A 37 -4.80 -4.62 -14.41
C LYS A 37 -4.33 -3.31 -13.78
N PHE A 38 -5.20 -2.30 -13.74
CA PHE A 38 -4.89 -1.03 -13.10
C PHE A 38 -4.79 -1.18 -11.58
N PHE A 39 -5.74 -1.88 -10.95
CA PHE A 39 -5.72 -2.14 -9.51
C PHE A 39 -4.54 -3.00 -9.09
N SER A 40 -4.20 -4.06 -9.84
CA SER A 40 -3.03 -4.88 -9.52
C SER A 40 -1.72 -4.09 -9.62
N LYS A 41 -1.59 -3.22 -10.64
CA LYS A 41 -0.44 -2.32 -10.77
C LYS A 41 -0.36 -1.31 -9.63
N GLN A 42 -1.50 -0.82 -9.13
CA GLN A 42 -1.54 0.07 -7.97
C GLN A 42 -1.15 -0.68 -6.68
N ALA A 43 -1.68 -1.89 -6.45
CA ALA A 43 -1.34 -2.69 -5.29
C ALA A 43 0.18 -2.99 -5.22
N ALA A 44 0.81 -3.37 -6.34
CA ALA A 44 2.25 -3.58 -6.41
C ALA A 44 3.07 -2.30 -6.11
N ARG A 45 2.56 -1.11 -6.49
CA ARG A 45 3.19 0.17 -6.15
C ARG A 45 3.02 0.50 -4.66
N GLN A 46 1.85 0.20 -4.11
CA GLN A 46 1.53 0.46 -2.71
C GLN A 46 2.35 -0.45 -1.80
N GLU A 47 2.49 -1.74 -2.10
CA GLU A 47 3.40 -2.63 -1.37
C GLU A 47 4.84 -2.10 -1.37
N LYS A 48 5.32 -1.51 -2.46
CA LYS A 48 6.65 -0.88 -2.48
C LYS A 48 6.77 0.27 -1.48
N CYS A 49 5.78 1.17 -1.42
CA CYS A 49 5.77 2.28 -0.46
C CYS A 49 5.53 1.81 0.99
N THR A 50 4.72 0.78 1.19
CA THR A 50 4.43 0.24 2.53
C THR A 50 5.62 -0.53 3.08
N ASN A 51 6.39 -1.26 2.26
CA ASN A 51 7.63 -1.92 2.72
C ASN A 51 8.73 -0.91 3.11
N GLU A 52 8.74 0.30 2.53
CA GLU A 52 9.60 1.40 3.00
C GLU A 52 9.13 1.97 4.35
N ALA A 53 7.81 2.00 4.61
CA ALA A 53 7.22 2.47 5.87
C ALA A 53 7.17 1.40 6.99
N GLN A 54 7.20 0.12 6.62
CA GLN A 54 7.23 -1.06 7.51
C GLN A 54 8.65 -1.59 7.70
N GLN A 55 9.65 -0.72 7.69
CA GLN A 55 10.89 -1.04 8.40
C GLN A 55 10.51 -1.21 9.88
N THR A 56 10.26 -2.47 10.26
CA THR A 56 10.03 -2.92 11.62
C THR A 56 11.09 -2.26 12.47
N SER A 57 10.70 -1.33 13.34
CA SER A 57 11.65 -0.70 14.25
C SER A 57 12.36 -1.83 14.99
N PRO A 58 13.70 -1.97 14.89
CA PRO A 58 14.43 -3.11 15.41
C PRO A 58 14.44 -3.18 16.95
N ILE A 59 13.71 -2.28 17.60
CA ILE A 59 13.74 -2.02 19.03
C ILE A 59 12.36 -2.27 19.60
N SER A 60 12.29 -3.14 20.61
CA SER A 60 11.06 -3.46 21.33
C SER A 60 10.86 -2.56 22.54
N VAL A 61 9.60 -2.36 22.92
CA VAL A 61 9.25 -1.68 24.18
C VAL A 61 9.82 -2.49 25.36
N GLY A 62 10.47 -1.81 26.30
CA GLY A 62 11.19 -2.42 27.44
C GLY A 62 12.68 -2.69 27.20
N GLN A 63 13.19 -2.50 25.97
CA GLN A 63 14.62 -2.59 25.70
C GLN A 63 15.37 -1.39 26.28
N GLN A 64 16.62 -1.59 26.72
CA GLN A 64 17.51 -0.51 27.11
C GLN A 64 18.30 -0.01 25.90
N VAL A 65 18.33 1.30 25.72
CA VAL A 65 18.97 1.96 24.58
C VAL A 65 19.86 3.11 25.04
N TYR A 66 20.97 3.33 24.34
CA TYR A 66 21.87 4.44 24.57
C TYR A 66 21.56 5.54 23.57
N ILE A 67 21.55 6.81 23.99
CA ILE A 67 21.22 7.92 23.09
C ILE A 67 22.46 8.76 22.84
N ARG A 68 22.72 9.10 21.59
CA ARG A 68 23.83 9.97 21.20
C ARG A 68 23.66 11.37 21.77
N ASN A 69 24.69 11.87 22.43
CA ASN A 69 24.74 13.23 22.95
C ASN A 69 25.35 14.19 21.92
N PHE A 70 24.53 15.09 21.38
CA PHE A 70 24.96 16.13 20.44
C PHE A 70 25.53 17.38 21.10
N VAL A 71 25.24 17.62 22.39
CA VAL A 71 25.63 18.83 23.13
C VAL A 71 26.87 18.58 24.02
N ARG A 72 27.51 17.41 23.86
CA ARG A 72 28.63 16.97 24.70
C ARG A 72 29.80 17.94 24.65
N ARG A 73 30.47 18.16 25.79
CA ARG A 73 31.83 18.73 25.78
C ARG A 73 32.84 17.64 25.46
N TRP A 74 34.06 18.02 25.14
CA TRP A 74 35.09 17.08 24.68
C TRP A 74 35.39 15.94 25.67
N LYS A 75 35.20 16.18 26.98
CA LYS A 75 35.39 15.19 28.06
C LYS A 75 34.20 14.27 28.30
N ASP A 76 33.03 14.61 27.78
CA ASP A 76 31.81 13.87 28.07
C ASP A 76 31.66 12.68 27.10
N SER A 77 31.06 11.60 27.62
CA SER A 77 30.75 10.40 26.84
C SER A 77 29.88 10.72 25.63
N LYS A 78 30.14 10.03 24.52
CA LYS A 78 29.40 10.21 23.26
C LYS A 78 27.93 9.78 23.37
N PHE A 79 27.64 8.86 24.28
CA PHE A 79 26.31 8.31 24.52
C PHE A 79 25.91 8.50 25.97
N GLU A 80 24.65 8.83 26.19
CA GLU A 80 24.05 8.95 27.51
C GLU A 80 23.20 7.72 27.83
N GLY A 81 23.43 7.19 29.04
CA GLY A 81 22.58 6.27 29.78
C GLY A 81 22.20 4.96 29.09
N PRO A 82 21.75 3.96 29.85
CA PRO A 82 20.75 3.05 29.36
C PRO A 82 19.37 3.65 29.68
N TYR A 83 18.65 4.10 28.66
CA TYR A 83 17.28 4.53 28.78
C TYR A 83 16.32 3.40 28.42
N LEU A 84 15.22 3.28 29.15
CA LEU A 84 14.21 2.27 28.86
C LEU A 84 13.21 2.79 27.82
N VAL A 85 12.95 1.98 26.80
CA VAL A 85 11.98 2.31 25.75
C VAL A 85 10.56 2.13 26.26
N THR A 86 9.77 3.21 26.24
CA THR A 86 8.35 3.19 26.62
C THR A 86 7.43 3.02 25.40
N GLN A 87 7.79 3.63 24.26
CA GLN A 87 7.01 3.53 23.01
C GLN A 87 7.96 3.45 21.82
N ASN A 88 7.62 2.64 20.81
CA ASN A 88 8.35 2.54 19.55
C ASN A 88 7.44 2.89 18.37
N THR A 89 8.03 3.54 17.39
CA THR A 89 7.47 3.75 16.05
C THR A 89 8.51 3.26 15.04
N PRO A 90 8.15 3.01 13.78
CA PRO A 90 9.09 2.50 12.76
C PRO A 90 10.39 3.31 12.64
N THR A 91 10.33 4.62 12.93
CA THR A 91 11.44 5.55 12.68
C THR A 91 12.00 6.20 13.97
N ALA A 92 11.24 6.17 15.06
CA ALA A 92 11.60 6.86 16.29
C ALA A 92 11.15 6.11 17.55
N VAL A 93 11.85 6.39 18.64
CA VAL A 93 11.66 5.74 19.93
C VAL A 93 11.45 6.79 21.01
N LYS A 94 10.50 6.51 21.91
CA LYS A 94 10.27 7.30 23.11
C LYS A 94 10.85 6.55 24.30
N VAL A 95 11.69 7.25 25.06
CA VAL A 95 12.35 6.68 26.23
C VAL A 95 11.86 7.33 27.52
N GLU A 96 12.05 6.62 28.62
CA GLU A 96 11.75 7.12 29.95
C GLU A 96 12.59 8.37 30.30
N GLY A 97 11.98 9.37 30.93
CA GLY A 97 12.65 10.59 31.37
C GLY A 97 12.91 11.65 30.29
N ARG A 98 12.72 11.31 28.99
CA ARG A 98 12.81 12.28 27.88
C ARG A 98 11.45 12.55 27.25
N LYS A 99 11.14 13.84 27.08
CA LYS A 99 9.92 14.30 26.40
C LYS A 99 9.97 14.13 24.86
N PRO A 100 11.08 14.43 24.16
CA PRO A 100 11.11 14.31 22.71
C PRO A 100 11.23 12.84 22.27
N TRP A 101 10.68 12.55 21.09
CA TRP A 101 10.96 11.33 20.36
C TRP A 101 12.39 11.37 19.82
N ILE A 102 13.11 10.24 19.91
CA ILE A 102 14.47 10.10 19.41
C ILE A 102 14.45 9.29 18.13
N HIS A 103 15.07 9.79 17.07
CA HIS A 103 15.18 9.06 15.81
C HIS A 103 16.08 7.83 15.97
N LEU A 104 15.79 6.73 15.28
CA LEU A 104 16.58 5.49 15.36
C LEU A 104 18.07 5.66 14.97
N SER A 105 18.43 6.72 14.25
CA SER A 105 19.84 7.03 13.91
C SER A 105 20.66 7.60 15.08
N ASP A 106 19.95 8.09 16.10
CA ASP A 106 20.53 8.72 17.30
C ASP A 106 20.50 7.79 18.51
N VAL A 107 19.86 6.63 18.36
CA VAL A 107 19.93 5.47 19.24
C VAL A 107 21.10 4.59 18.78
#